data_AF-A0A4Y2CLA2-F1
#
_entry.id   AF-A0A4Y2CLA2-F1
#
_cell.length_a   1.000
_cell.length_b   1.000
_cell.length_c   1.000
_cell.angle_alpha   90.00
_cell.angle_beta   90.00
_cell.angle_gamma   90.00
#
_symmetry.space_group_name_H-M   'P 1'
#
loop_
_entity.id
_entity.type
_entity.pdbx_description
1 polymer ?
#
loop_
_entity_poly.entity_id
_entity_poly.type
_entity_poly.pdbx_seq_one_letter_code
_entity_poly.pdbx_strand_id
1 'polypeptide(L)'
;IIQRVKLVDKEPFRPPLHDVQCQDYIVNAMTDAWHERPENRPDFHHLKERLRKMREGMKSNIMDNMMAMMEKYAYNLEELVDERTVALVEEKKKTEALLHRMLPK
;
A
#
# COMPACT_ATOMS: atom_id res chain seq x y z
N ILE A 1 28.20 -19.18 -3.07
CA ILE A 1 28.09 -18.12 -2.02
C ILE A 1 29.10 -18.37 -0.91
N ILE A 2 29.00 -19.44 -0.10
CA ILE A 2 29.91 -19.72 1.02
C ILE A 2 31.40 -19.75 0.61
N GLN A 3 31.75 -20.37 -0.53
CA GLN A 3 33.14 -20.41 -1.01
C GLN A 3 33.70 -19.03 -1.40
N ARG A 4 32.86 -18.12 -1.93
CA ARG A 4 33.25 -16.74 -2.27
C ARG A 4 33.32 -15.82 -1.07
N VAL A 5 32.66 -16.17 0.04
CA VAL A 5 32.80 -15.47 1.32
C VAL A 5 34.09 -15.89 2.04
N LYS A 6 34.56 -17.12 1.81
CA LYS A 6 35.81 -17.67 2.37
C LYS A 6 37.06 -17.21 1.61
N LEU A 7 36.95 -17.06 0.30
CA LEU A 7 37.95 -16.37 -0.51
C LEU A 7 37.74 -14.88 -0.22
N VAL A 8 38.70 -14.24 0.44
CA VAL A 8 38.67 -12.80 0.69
C VAL A 8 38.88 -12.08 -0.65
N ASP A 9 37.85 -12.12 -1.49
CA ASP A 9 37.81 -11.34 -2.70
C ASP A 9 37.81 -9.86 -2.29
N LYS A 10 38.55 -9.02 -3.02
CA LYS A 10 38.70 -7.59 -2.65
C LYS A 10 37.36 -6.85 -2.64
N GLU A 11 36.34 -7.42 -3.29
CA GLU A 11 35.02 -6.83 -3.40
C GLU A 11 34.01 -7.57 -2.50
N PRO A 12 33.34 -6.85 -1.58
CA PRO A 12 32.34 -7.43 -0.70
C PRO A 12 31.18 -8.04 -1.49
N PHE A 13 30.82 -9.28 -1.18
CA PHE A 13 29.63 -9.89 -1.79
C PHE A 13 28.36 -9.19 -1.27
N ARG A 14 27.64 -8.50 -2.16
CA ARG A 14 26.39 -7.78 -1.89
C ARG A 14 25.34 -8.07 -2.99
N PRO A 15 24.04 -8.11 -2.64
CA PRO A 15 22.97 -8.21 -3.65
C PRO A 15 22.98 -7.00 -4.61
N PRO A 16 22.69 -7.20 -5.90
CA PRO A 16 22.50 -6.09 -6.82
C PRO A 16 21.25 -5.27 -6.45
N LEU A 17 21.36 -3.94 -6.54
CA LEU A 17 20.24 -3.01 -6.24
C LEU A 17 19.60 -2.41 -7.50
N HIS A 18 20.17 -2.63 -8.69
CA HIS A 18 19.72 -1.96 -9.92
C HIS A 18 18.29 -2.31 -10.36
N ASP A 19 17.82 -3.52 -10.04
CA ASP A 19 16.46 -3.97 -10.37
C ASP A 19 15.45 -3.76 -9.22
N VAL A 20 15.88 -3.18 -8.10
CA VAL A 20 15.01 -3.03 -6.94
C VAL A 20 14.11 -1.81 -7.13
N GLN A 21 12.83 -2.06 -7.44
CA GLN A 21 11.80 -1.03 -7.51
C GLN A 21 11.34 -0.65 -6.09
N CYS A 22 12.05 0.27 -5.45
CA CYS A 22 11.67 0.82 -4.15
C CYS A 22 12.05 2.30 -4.03
N GLN A 23 11.67 2.90 -2.91
CA GLN A 23 11.98 4.30 -2.62
C GLN A 23 13.46 4.48 -2.29
N ASP A 24 14.08 5.56 -2.76
CA ASP A 24 15.52 5.82 -2.59
C ASP A 24 16.01 5.73 -1.14
N TYR A 25 15.18 6.13 -0.17
CA TYR A 25 15.55 6.08 1.24
C TYR A 25 15.79 4.64 1.74
N ILE A 26 15.18 3.63 1.09
CA ILE A 26 15.36 2.21 1.40
C ILE A 26 16.71 1.76 0.85
N VAL A 27 17.01 2.09 -0.41
CA VAL A 27 18.29 1.81 -1.07
C VAL A 27 19.44 2.43 -0.27
N ASN A 28 19.33 3.71 0.07
CA ASN A 28 20.33 4.45 0.84
C ASN A 28 20.55 3.87 2.25
N ALA A 29 19.46 3.45 2.91
CA ALA A 29 19.55 2.78 4.20
C ALA A 29 20.32 1.44 4.11
N MET A 30 20.13 0.68 3.03
CA MET A 30 20.85 -0.57 2.79
C MET A 30 22.33 -0.31 2.48
N THR A 31 22.64 0.62 1.58
CA THR A 31 24.03 0.92 1.19
C THR A 31 24.84 1.46 2.36
N ASP A 32 24.26 2.32 3.19
CA ASP A 32 24.94 2.87 4.37
C ASP A 32 25.16 1.79 5.45
N ALA A 33 24.22 0.86 5.61
CA ALA A 33 24.39 -0.30 6.48
C ALA A 33 25.47 -1.27 5.99
N TRP A 34 25.82 -1.23 4.71
CA TRP A 34 26.87 -2.04 4.09
C TRP A 34 28.26 -1.40 4.12
N HIS A 35 28.43 -0.26 4.81
CA HIS A 35 29.72 0.40 4.87
C HIS A 35 30.83 -0.55 5.39
N GLU A 36 31.98 -0.60 4.71
CA GLU A 36 33.03 -1.57 5.04
C GLU A 36 33.61 -1.36 6.44
N ARG A 37 33.86 -0.10 6.79
CA ARG A 37 34.16 0.33 8.16
C ARG A 37 32.94 0.21 9.09
N PRO A 38 32.98 -0.63 10.14
CA PRO A 38 31.86 -0.81 11.08
C PRO A 38 31.43 0.49 11.76
N GLU A 39 32.37 1.38 12.08
CA GLU A 39 32.14 2.66 12.74
C GLU A 39 31.31 3.66 11.91
N ASN A 40 31.28 3.48 10.58
CA ASN A 40 30.51 4.33 9.68
C ASN A 40 29.11 3.79 9.40
N ARG A 41 28.77 2.59 9.90
CA ARG A 41 27.43 2.02 9.72
C ARG A 41 26.46 2.73 10.66
N PRO A 42 25.26 3.08 10.20
CA PRO A 42 24.22 3.61 11.08
C PRO A 42 23.84 2.54 12.12
N ASP A 43 23.58 2.98 13.35
CA ASP A 43 22.98 2.12 14.35
C ASP A 43 21.51 1.81 14.01
N PHE A 44 20.93 0.88 14.77
CA PHE A 44 19.53 0.49 14.57
C PHE A 44 18.52 1.61 14.83
N HIS A 45 18.88 2.60 15.65
CA HIS A 45 17.99 3.73 15.92
C HIS A 45 17.89 4.64 14.69
N HIS A 46 19.03 5.05 14.14
CA HIS A 46 19.12 5.83 12.91
C HIS A 46 18.52 5.09 11.71
N LEU A 47 18.75 3.78 11.60
CA LEU A 47 18.14 2.97 10.54
C LEU A 47 16.61 2.96 10.66
N LYS A 48 16.08 2.80 11.88
CA LYS A 48 14.64 2.82 12.15
C LYS A 48 14.01 4.17 11.81
N GLU A 49 14.71 5.26 12.10
CA GLU A 49 14.24 6.61 11.77
C GLU A 49 14.20 6.84 10.25
N ARG A 50 15.26 6.46 9.53
CA ARG A 50 15.31 6.53 8.06
C ARG A 50 14.21 5.70 7.39
N LEU A 51 13.89 4.54 7.95
CA LEU A 51 12.85 3.65 7.44
C LEU A 51 11.44 3.95 7.99
N ARG A 52 11.26 5.00 8.81
CA ARG A 52 9.97 5.34 9.42
C ARG A 52 8.86 5.53 8.39
N LYS A 53 9.21 6.08 7.21
CA LYS A 53 8.29 6.30 6.08
C LYS A 53 7.64 5.02 5.57
N MET A 54 8.27 3.85 5.73
CA MET A 54 7.65 2.55 5.36
C MET A 54 6.40 2.25 6.19
N ARG A 55 6.27 2.87 7.35
CA ARG A 55 5.15 2.71 8.28
C ARG A 55 4.20 3.90 8.25
N GLU A 56 4.41 4.88 7.38
CA GLU A 56 3.44 5.97 7.22
C GLU A 56 2.10 5.39 6.74
N GLY A 57 1.02 5.76 7.43
CA GLY A 57 -0.32 5.19 7.22
C GLY A 57 -0.57 3.85 7.92
N MET A 58 0.48 3.11 8.34
CA MET A 58 0.30 1.94 9.19
C MET A 58 0.13 2.37 10.64
N LYS A 59 -1.12 2.45 11.11
CA LYS A 59 -1.41 2.74 12.51
C LYS A 59 -0.87 1.60 13.39
N SER A 60 -0.11 1.95 14.42
CA SER A 60 0.55 0.97 15.31
C SER A 60 -0.45 0.11 16.09
N ASN A 61 -1.68 0.61 16.26
CA ASN A 61 -2.74 -0.07 16.96
C ASN A 61 -3.69 -0.73 15.95
N ILE A 62 -3.87 -2.05 16.10
CA ILE A 62 -4.75 -2.88 15.27
C ILE A 62 -6.17 -2.31 15.25
N MET A 63 -6.63 -1.75 16.38
CA MET A 63 -7.97 -1.17 16.50
C MET A 63 -8.14 0.06 15.60
N ASP A 64 -7.13 0.93 15.53
CA ASP A 64 -7.20 2.13 14.68
C ASP A 64 -7.15 1.78 13.20
N ASN A 65 -6.45 0.69 12.84
CA ASN A 65 -6.46 0.15 11.49
C ASN A 65 -7.83 -0.46 11.14
N MET A 66 -8.43 -1.23 12.06
CA MET A 66 -9.77 -1.79 11.89
C MET A 66 -10.82 -0.69 11.72
N MET A 67 -10.74 0.38 12.52
CA MET A 67 -11.62 1.55 12.37
C MET A 67 -11.50 2.19 10.99
N ALA A 68 -10.28 2.41 10.49
CA ALA A 68 -10.07 2.96 9.14
C ALA A 68 -10.61 2.04 8.03
N MET A 69 -10.47 0.72 8.19
CA MET A 69 -11.05 -0.24 7.24
C MET A 69 -12.57 -0.23 7.26
N MET A 70 -13.18 -0.15 8.45
CA MET A 70 -14.64 -0.07 8.60
C MET A 70 -15.19 1.22 8.00
N GLU A 71 -14.53 2.36 8.22
CA GLU A 71 -14.90 3.65 7.64
C GLU A 71 -14.86 3.61 6.11
N LYS A 72 -13.77 3.09 5.52
CA LYS A 72 -13.66 2.90 4.08
C LYS A 72 -14.76 1.97 3.53
N TYR A 73 -15.06 0.90 4.26
CA TYR A 73 -16.10 -0.04 3.86
C TYR A 73 -17.50 0.60 3.92
N ALA A 74 -17.80 1.38 4.96
CA ALA A 74 -19.05 2.12 5.07
C ALA A 74 -19.22 3.11 3.91
N TYR A 75 -18.18 3.87 3.58
CA TYR A 75 -18.21 4.79 2.43
C TYR A 75 -18.51 4.06 1.11
N ASN A 76 -17.85 2.93 0.85
CA ASN A 76 -18.09 2.13 -0.34
C ASN A 76 -19.51 1.54 -0.38
N LEU A 77 -20.09 1.21 0.78
CA LEU A 77 -21.47 0.75 0.86
C LEU A 77 -22.48 1.88 0.58
N GLU A 78 -22.21 3.10 1.07
CA GLU A 78 -23.03 4.27 0.76
C GLU A 78 -23.06 4.55 -0.74
N GLU A 79 -21.89 4.56 -1.39
CA GLU A 79 -21.78 4.73 -2.85
C GLU A 79 -22.58 3.67 -3.61
N LEU A 80 -22.46 2.39 -3.21
CA LEU A 80 -23.20 1.29 -3.83
C LEU A 80 -24.72 1.42 -3.64
N VAL A 81 -25.17 1.90 -2.48
CA VAL A 81 -26.59 2.13 -2.20
C VAL A 81 -27.12 3.27 -3.07
N ASP A 82 -26.37 4.34 -3.23
CA ASP A 82 -26.75 5.48 -4.08
C ASP A 82 -26.86 5.06 -5.54
N GLU A 83 -25.87 4.35 -6.08
CA GLU A 83 -25.89 3.81 -7.44
C GLU A 83 -27.13 2.93 -7.69
N ARG A 84 -27.43 2.01 -6.77
CA ARG A 84 -28.59 1.11 -6.89
C ARG A 84 -29.90 1.85 -6.76
N THR A 85 -29.97 2.86 -5.89
CA THR A 85 -31.14 3.72 -5.73
C THR A 85 -31.43 4.48 -7.01
N VAL A 86 -30.41 5.06 -7.65
CA VAL A 86 -30.55 5.76 -8.93
C VAL A 86 -31.06 4.81 -10.01
N ALA A 87 -30.44 3.63 -10.16
CA ALA A 87 -30.87 2.64 -11.14
C ALA A 87 -32.33 2.19 -10.92
N LEU A 88 -32.75 1.99 -9.66
CA LEU A 88 -34.12 1.62 -9.31
C LEU A 88 -35.12 2.71 -9.71
N VAL A 89 -34.80 3.98 -9.46
CA VAL A 89 -35.66 5.12 -9.83
C VAL A 89 -35.84 5.20 -11.35
N GLU A 90 -34.77 4.99 -12.11
CA GLU A 90 -34.85 4.98 -13.58
C GLU A 90 -35.73 3.84 -14.11
N GLU A 91 -35.56 2.62 -13.60
CA GLU A 91 -36.37 1.47 -14.00
C GLU A 91 -37.85 1.64 -13.61
N LYS A 92 -38.12 2.21 -12.43
CA LYS A 92 -39.48 2.57 -12.02
C LYS A 92 -40.11 3.53 -13.02
N LYS A 93 -39.40 4.60 -13.42
CA LYS A 93 -39.89 5.58 -14.40
C LYS A 93 -40.19 4.95 -15.77
N LYS A 94 -39.33 4.04 -16.25
CA LYS A 94 -39.57 3.29 -17.50
C LYS A 94 -40.83 2.42 -17.40
N THR A 95 -41.01 1.75 -16.26
CA THR A 95 -42.16 0.87 -16.01
C THR A 95 -43.46 1.66 -15.93
N GLU A 96 -43.48 2.79 -15.22
CA GLU A 96 -44.65 3.69 -15.14
C GLU A 96 -45.03 4.27 -16.52
N ALA A 97 -44.02 4.68 -17.31
CA ALA A 97 -44.25 5.17 -18.67
C ALA A 97 -44.84 4.07 -19.58
N LEU A 98 -44.42 2.82 -19.42
CA LEU A 98 -45.00 1.68 -20.14
C LEU A 98 -46.44 1.42 -19.69
N LEU A 99 -46.71 1.41 -18.39
CA LEU A 99 -48.05 1.20 -17.84
C LEU A 99 -49.04 2.23 -18.38
N HIS A 100 -48.66 3.51 -18.42
CA HIS A 100 -49.51 4.56 -18.95
C HIS A 100 -49.83 4.38 -20.45
N ARG A 101 -48.92 3.79 -21.22
CA ARG A 101 -49.16 3.45 -22.64
C ARG A 101 -50.06 2.21 -22.82
N MET A 102 -50.08 1.31 -21.85
CA MET A 102 -50.85 0.06 -21.90
C MET A 102 -52.30 0.20 -21.41
N LEU A 103 -52.62 1.26 -20.67
CA LEU A 103 -53.99 1.52 -20.20
C LEU A 103 -54.82 2.21 -21.32
N PRO A 104 -56.01 1.68 -21.68
CA PRO A 104 -56.92 2.34 -22.62
C PRO A 104 -57.52 3.62 -22.01
N LYS A 105 -57.86 4.60 -22.86
CA LYS A 105 -58.48 5.88 -22.46
C LYS A 105 -59.84 5.69 -21.80
#